data_AF-A0AAJ7FPK5-F1
#
_entry.id   AF-A0AAJ7FPK5-F1
#
_cell.length_a   1.000
_cell.length_b   1.000
_cell.length_c   1.000
_cell.angle_alpha   90.00
_cell.angle_beta   90.00
_cell.angle_gamma   90.00
#
_symmetry.space_group_name_H-M   'P 1'
#
loop_
_entity.id
_entity.type
_entity.pdbx_description
1 polymer ?
#
loop_
_entity_poly.entity_id
_entity_poly.type
_entity_poly.pdbx_seq_one_letter_code
_entity_poly.pdbx_strand_id
1 'polypeptide(L)'
;MFRVKFVVIFIALTVGIIAFPQQTSKSKRPTSIFKNKLFNLELPDNATTIRENIIDTFSCKDRIYGYYADIENECQIFHVCLPHGKSSTRWSFICPAETRFNQATFVCTLTENSIPCEQSEQYYTLNEEIGKIENKEHTNNTYVPEWETETNTTKPFIKIAQDSRRKKIQP
;
A
#
# COMPACT_ATOMS: atom_id res chain seq x y z
N MET A 1 -63.57 46.14 17.96
CA MET A 1 -62.65 45.60 16.92
C MET A 1 -61.28 45.14 17.41
N PHE A 2 -60.80 45.49 18.61
CA PHE A 2 -59.48 45.05 19.12
C PHE A 2 -59.46 43.66 19.77
N ARG A 3 -60.58 43.17 20.31
CA ARG A 3 -60.64 41.87 21.03
C ARG A 3 -60.52 40.63 20.13
N VAL A 4 -60.86 40.74 18.84
CA VAL A 4 -60.79 39.61 17.89
C VAL A 4 -59.36 39.42 17.37
N LYS A 5 -58.60 40.52 17.19
CA LYS A 5 -57.22 40.47 16.70
C LYS A 5 -56.27 39.76 17.67
N PHE A 6 -56.45 39.95 18.98
CA PHE A 6 -55.61 39.29 20.00
C PHE A 6 -55.86 37.79 20.12
N VAL A 7 -57.10 37.32 19.93
CA VAL A 7 -57.44 35.89 19.96
C VAL A 7 -56.82 35.15 18.76
N VAL A 8 -56.82 35.78 17.59
CA VAL A 8 -56.20 35.20 16.38
C VAL A 8 -54.67 35.13 16.49
N ILE A 9 -54.04 36.10 17.16
CA ILE A 9 -52.58 36.09 17.38
C ILE A 9 -52.17 35.00 18.38
N PHE A 10 -52.95 34.76 19.44
CA PHE A 10 -52.63 33.71 20.41
C PHE A 10 -52.80 32.29 19.86
N ILE A 11 -53.76 32.06 18.96
CA ILE A 11 -53.94 30.76 18.29
C ILE A 11 -52.78 30.49 17.30
N ALA A 12 -52.22 31.53 16.68
CA ALA A 12 -51.07 31.39 15.79
C ALA A 12 -49.75 31.07 16.53
N LEU A 13 -49.65 31.44 17.81
CA LEU A 13 -48.44 31.18 18.62
C LEU A 13 -48.41 29.78 19.25
N THR A 14 -49.53 29.07 19.36
CA THR A 14 -49.58 27.72 19.94
C THR A 14 -49.43 26.59 18.92
N VAL A 15 -49.46 26.88 17.62
CA VAL A 15 -49.30 25.88 16.54
C VAL A 15 -47.85 25.80 16.03
N GLY A 16 -46.93 26.58 16.60
CA GLY A 16 -45.50 26.59 16.25
C GLY A 16 -44.65 25.46 16.85
N ILE A 17 -45.25 24.37 17.33
CA ILE A 17 -44.54 23.15 17.76
C ILE A 17 -44.94 22.00 16.83
N ILE A 18 -44.81 22.21 15.53
CA ILE A 18 -44.92 21.13 14.54
C ILE A 18 -43.52 20.55 14.33
N ALA A 19 -43.34 19.37 14.90
CA ALA A 19 -42.47 18.29 14.43
C ALA A 19 -41.08 18.72 13.90
N PHE A 20 -40.08 18.66 14.77
CA PHE A 20 -38.70 18.44 14.33
C PHE A 20 -38.66 17.12 13.54
N PRO A 21 -38.29 17.12 12.25
CA PRO A 21 -37.97 15.88 11.59
C PRO A 21 -36.68 15.36 12.22
N GLN A 22 -36.71 14.15 12.80
CA GLN A 22 -35.51 13.44 13.15
C GLN A 22 -34.70 13.22 11.87
N GLN A 23 -33.71 14.09 11.65
CA GLN A 23 -32.71 13.93 10.61
C GLN A 23 -31.85 12.75 11.02
N THR A 24 -32.30 11.55 10.68
CA THR A 24 -31.47 10.35 10.72
C THR A 24 -30.36 10.57 9.70
N SER A 25 -29.23 11.08 10.19
CA SER A 25 -28.00 11.15 9.41
C SER A 25 -27.53 9.72 9.15
N LYS A 26 -28.09 9.08 8.12
CA LYS A 26 -27.45 7.93 7.49
C LYS A 26 -26.21 8.48 6.81
N SER A 27 -25.09 8.38 7.50
CA SER A 27 -23.75 8.60 6.95
C SER A 27 -23.58 7.74 5.70
N LYS A 28 -23.88 8.33 4.54
CA LYS A 28 -23.48 7.77 3.25
C LYS A 28 -22.09 8.33 2.99
N ARG A 29 -21.07 7.51 3.24
CA ARG A 29 -19.71 7.81 2.76
C ARG A 29 -19.83 8.06 1.24
N PRO A 30 -19.31 9.18 0.71
CA PRO A 30 -19.26 9.37 -0.73
C PRO A 30 -18.41 8.25 -1.32
N THR A 31 -19.03 7.43 -2.17
CA THR A 31 -18.28 6.48 -3.01
C THR A 31 -17.40 7.28 -3.95
N SER A 32 -16.08 7.10 -3.83
CA SER A 32 -15.10 7.85 -4.61
C SER A 32 -15.29 7.60 -6.11
N ILE A 33 -15.29 8.70 -6.85
CA ILE A 33 -15.33 8.77 -8.32
C ILE A 33 -14.02 8.23 -8.95
N PHE A 34 -13.01 7.91 -8.14
CA PHE A 34 -11.67 7.49 -8.54
C PHE A 34 -11.56 6.02 -8.98
N LYS A 35 -12.65 5.24 -8.93
CA LYS A 35 -12.57 3.78 -9.14
C LYS A 35 -12.15 3.35 -10.53
N ASN A 36 -12.25 4.17 -11.58
CA ASN A 36 -12.05 3.68 -12.95
C ASN A 36 -10.62 3.87 -13.49
N LYS A 37 -9.73 4.60 -12.80
CA LYS A 37 -8.36 4.89 -13.27
C LYS A 37 -7.27 4.11 -12.52
N LEU A 38 -7.53 3.63 -11.30
CA LEU A 38 -6.56 2.92 -10.46
C LEU A 38 -6.62 1.39 -10.62
N PHE A 39 -7.19 0.86 -11.71
CA PHE A 39 -7.44 -0.59 -11.81
C PHE A 39 -6.18 -1.43 -12.09
N ASN A 40 -5.03 -0.83 -12.43
CA ASN A 40 -3.83 -1.58 -12.79
C ASN A 40 -2.68 -1.49 -11.77
N LEU A 41 -2.80 -0.66 -10.72
CA LEU A 41 -1.69 -0.38 -9.79
C LEU A 41 -1.62 -1.36 -8.60
N GLU A 42 -2.67 -2.12 -8.29
CA GLU A 42 -2.75 -3.03 -7.12
C GLU A 42 -2.21 -2.40 -5.81
N LEU A 43 -2.41 -1.09 -5.63
CA LEU A 43 -2.01 -0.39 -4.41
C LEU A 43 -2.98 -0.70 -3.24
N PRO A 44 -2.55 -0.50 -1.98
CA PRO A 44 -3.43 -0.58 -0.82
C PRO A 44 -4.63 0.37 -0.94
N ASP A 45 -5.80 -0.05 -0.44
CA ASP A 45 -7.08 0.69 -0.55
C ASP A 45 -7.02 2.15 -0.04
N ASN A 46 -6.09 2.46 0.87
CA ASN A 46 -5.90 3.77 1.47
C ASN A 46 -4.71 4.57 0.90
N ALA A 47 -4.12 4.15 -0.22
CA ALA A 47 -2.98 4.84 -0.84
C ALA A 47 -3.28 6.31 -1.18
N THR A 48 -4.53 6.64 -1.51
CA THR A 48 -4.97 8.01 -1.78
C THR A 48 -4.93 8.94 -0.57
N THR A 49 -4.90 8.40 0.66
CA THR A 49 -4.68 9.18 1.88
C THR A 49 -3.24 9.71 1.95
N ILE A 50 -2.30 9.04 1.29
CA ILE A 50 -0.88 9.45 1.24
C ILE A 50 -0.65 10.38 0.05
N ARG A 51 -1.22 10.05 -1.12
CA ARG A 51 -1.11 10.84 -2.35
C ARG A 51 -2.47 10.95 -3.02
N GLU A 52 -3.04 12.15 -3.05
CA GLU A 52 -4.38 12.36 -3.63
C GLU A 52 -4.42 12.11 -5.15
N ASN A 53 -3.37 12.52 -5.86
CA ASN A 53 -3.30 12.48 -7.32
C ASN A 53 -2.28 11.43 -7.80
N ILE A 54 -2.74 10.19 -7.93
CA ILE A 54 -1.94 9.08 -8.46
C ILE A 54 -2.05 9.04 -9.99
N ILE A 55 -0.91 9.08 -10.66
CA ILE A 55 -0.77 8.95 -12.12
C ILE A 55 -0.42 7.49 -12.47
N ASP A 56 -1.03 6.89 -13.49
CA ASP A 56 -0.76 5.50 -13.91
C ASP A 56 -0.34 5.45 -15.38
N THR A 57 0.91 5.81 -15.64
CA THR A 57 1.53 5.86 -16.98
C THR A 57 2.77 4.98 -17.07
N PHE A 58 3.33 4.59 -15.92
CA PHE A 58 4.50 3.75 -15.85
C PHE A 58 4.28 2.39 -16.54
N SER A 59 5.29 1.94 -17.29
CA SER A 59 5.28 0.65 -17.97
C SER A 59 6.55 -0.14 -17.71
N CYS A 60 6.38 -1.44 -17.46
CA CYS A 60 7.48 -2.42 -17.39
C CYS A 60 7.98 -2.87 -18.78
N LYS A 61 7.45 -2.31 -19.87
CA LYS A 61 7.88 -2.63 -21.22
C LYS A 61 9.37 -2.31 -21.39
N ASP A 62 10.11 -3.26 -21.98
CA ASP A 62 11.54 -3.16 -22.28
C ASP A 62 12.42 -2.94 -21.03
N ARG A 63 11.93 -3.30 -19.83
CA ARG A 63 12.64 -3.25 -18.56
C ARG A 63 13.01 -4.65 -18.07
N ILE A 64 14.20 -4.78 -17.49
CA ILE A 64 14.63 -6.03 -16.83
C ILE A 64 13.93 -6.21 -15.49
N TYR A 65 14.14 -7.37 -14.85
CA TYR A 65 13.73 -7.55 -13.46
C TYR A 65 14.36 -6.47 -12.58
N GLY A 66 13.56 -5.82 -11.75
CA GLY A 66 14.07 -4.77 -10.87
C GLY A 66 13.00 -3.83 -10.31
N TYR A 67 13.49 -2.84 -9.58
CA TYR A 67 12.72 -1.80 -8.90
C TYR A 67 12.90 -0.48 -9.66
N TYR A 68 11.80 0.24 -9.85
CA TYR A 68 11.76 1.46 -10.66
C TYR A 68 10.96 2.54 -9.95
N ALA A 69 11.61 3.66 -9.66
CA ALA A 69 10.98 4.86 -9.13
C ALA A 69 9.98 5.43 -10.14
N ASP A 70 8.80 5.85 -9.69
CA ASP A 70 7.82 6.51 -10.54
C ASP A 70 7.98 8.03 -10.45
N ILE A 71 8.66 8.61 -11.44
CA ILE A 71 8.94 10.06 -11.48
C ILE A 71 7.67 10.89 -11.63
N GLU A 72 6.63 10.39 -12.33
CA GLU A 72 5.37 11.13 -12.47
C GLU A 72 4.59 11.19 -11.15
N ASN A 73 4.90 10.29 -10.22
CA ASN A 73 4.39 10.31 -8.86
C ASN A 73 5.43 10.80 -7.84
N GLU A 74 6.39 11.64 -8.27
CA GLU A 74 7.42 12.24 -7.40
C GLU A 74 8.22 11.21 -6.60
N CYS A 75 8.36 10.00 -7.17
CA CYS A 75 9.00 8.84 -6.54
C CYS A 75 8.32 8.41 -5.22
N GLN A 76 7.13 8.93 -4.90
CA GLN A 76 6.30 8.46 -3.80
C GLN A 76 5.77 7.05 -4.08
N ILE A 77 5.62 6.71 -5.37
CA ILE A 77 5.31 5.36 -5.85
C ILE A 77 6.55 4.77 -6.52
N PHE A 78 6.70 3.46 -6.39
CA PHE A 78 7.68 2.69 -7.16
C PHE A 78 7.06 1.38 -7.63
N HIS A 79 7.68 0.78 -8.64
CA HIS A 79 7.21 -0.45 -9.26
C HIS A 79 8.27 -1.53 -9.25
N VAL A 80 7.83 -2.77 -9.11
CA VAL A 80 8.65 -3.96 -9.35
C VAL A 80 8.21 -4.57 -10.67
N CYS A 81 9.15 -4.73 -11.59
CA CYS A 81 8.91 -5.38 -12.87
C CYS A 81 9.48 -6.80 -12.85
N LEU A 82 8.70 -7.77 -13.33
CA LEU A 82 9.16 -9.13 -13.60
C LEU A 82 8.84 -9.50 -15.06
N PRO A 83 9.83 -9.50 -15.97
CA PRO A 83 9.62 -9.88 -17.36
C PRO A 83 9.35 -11.38 -17.50
N HIS A 84 8.40 -11.74 -18.37
CA HIS A 84 8.07 -13.10 -18.75
C HIS A 84 7.81 -13.18 -20.27
N GLY A 85 8.84 -13.54 -21.02
CA GLY A 85 8.78 -13.57 -22.49
C GLY A 85 8.57 -12.17 -23.08
N LYS A 86 7.45 -11.97 -23.78
CA LYS A 86 7.07 -10.66 -24.38
C LYS A 86 6.20 -9.78 -23.47
N SER A 87 5.87 -10.27 -22.28
CA SER A 87 5.02 -9.59 -21.31
C SER A 87 5.79 -9.39 -20.01
N SER A 88 5.23 -8.61 -19.09
CA SER A 88 5.85 -8.29 -17.80
C SER A 88 4.78 -8.16 -16.73
N THR A 89 5.04 -8.72 -15.55
CA THR A 89 4.21 -8.48 -14.37
C THR A 89 4.72 -7.22 -13.69
N ARG A 90 3.81 -6.34 -13.27
CA ARG A 90 4.10 -5.13 -12.51
C ARG A 90 3.42 -5.23 -11.16
N TRP A 91 4.16 -4.98 -10.10
CA TRP A 91 3.61 -4.63 -8.79
C TRP A 91 3.95 -3.20 -8.45
N SER A 92 3.06 -2.50 -7.77
CA SER A 92 3.28 -1.11 -7.39
C SER A 92 3.15 -0.93 -5.91
N PHE A 93 3.94 -0.02 -5.37
CA PHE A 93 4.04 0.24 -3.95
C PHE A 93 4.07 1.75 -3.72
N ILE A 94 3.56 2.19 -2.58
CA ILE A 94 3.59 3.59 -2.17
C ILE A 94 4.44 3.72 -0.90
N CYS A 95 5.39 4.64 -0.92
CA CYS A 95 6.18 4.99 0.25
C CYS A 95 5.30 5.74 1.29
N PRO A 96 5.63 5.67 2.59
CA PRO A 96 4.97 6.49 3.61
C PRO A 96 5.09 7.99 3.34
N ALA A 97 4.21 8.78 3.97
CA ALA A 97 4.26 10.24 3.90
C ALA A 97 5.67 10.78 4.23
N GLU A 98 6.06 11.87 3.56
CA GLU A 98 7.36 12.55 3.65
C GLU A 98 8.58 11.74 3.13
N THR A 99 8.37 10.51 2.66
CA THR A 99 9.43 9.67 2.09
C THR A 99 9.22 9.43 0.60
N ARG A 100 10.31 9.34 -0.15
CA ARG A 100 10.30 8.92 -1.56
C ARG A 100 11.23 7.74 -1.78
N PHE A 101 10.92 6.90 -2.76
CA PHE A 101 11.76 5.80 -3.17
C PHE A 101 13.08 6.34 -3.72
N ASN A 102 14.17 5.98 -3.06
CA ASN A 102 15.52 6.32 -3.50
C ASN A 102 16.02 5.19 -4.42
N GLN A 103 16.03 5.46 -5.73
CA GLN A 103 16.45 4.48 -6.72
C GLN A 103 17.91 4.02 -6.54
N ALA A 104 18.78 4.87 -5.97
CA ALA A 104 20.19 4.53 -5.75
C ALA A 104 20.40 3.51 -4.62
N THR A 105 19.44 3.40 -3.70
CA THR A 105 19.54 2.52 -2.52
C THR A 105 18.42 1.49 -2.44
N PHE A 106 17.43 1.55 -3.34
CA PHE A 106 16.23 0.72 -3.36
C PHE A 106 15.36 0.80 -2.09
N VAL A 107 15.37 1.94 -1.40
CA VAL A 107 14.67 2.14 -0.12
C VAL A 107 13.87 3.45 -0.14
N CYS A 108 12.67 3.44 0.46
CA CYS A 108 11.96 4.69 0.77
C CYS A 108 12.73 5.45 1.85
N THR A 109 13.23 6.63 1.51
CA THR A 109 13.99 7.49 2.43
C THR A 109 13.34 8.85 2.53
N LEU A 110 13.63 9.58 3.61
CA LEU A 110 13.15 10.95 3.77
C LEU A 110 13.60 11.80 2.58
N THR A 111 12.74 12.71 2.16
CA THR A 111 12.90 13.55 0.96
C THR A 111 14.25 14.30 0.93
N GLU A 112 14.77 14.73 2.08
CA GLU A 112 16.05 15.42 2.21
C GLU A 112 17.28 14.51 2.10
N ASN A 113 17.12 13.21 2.36
CA ASN A 113 18.20 12.22 2.33
C ASN A 113 18.18 11.36 1.05
N SER A 114 17.16 11.55 0.21
CA SER A 114 16.99 10.84 -1.05
C SER A 114 17.66 11.58 -2.21
N ILE A 115 18.05 10.86 -3.26
CA ILE A 115 18.46 11.48 -4.53
C ILE A 115 17.31 12.31 -5.12
N PRO A 116 17.57 13.38 -5.91
CA PRO A 116 16.51 14.08 -6.65
C PRO A 116 15.69 13.08 -7.48
N CYS A 117 14.36 13.17 -7.43
CA CYS A 117 13.50 12.16 -8.05
C CYS A 117 13.73 12.09 -9.58
N GLU A 118 13.98 13.23 -10.21
CA GLU A 118 14.24 13.37 -11.64
C GLU A 118 15.53 12.68 -12.08
N GLN A 119 16.44 12.41 -11.14
CA GLN A 119 17.70 11.69 -11.41
C GLN A 119 17.55 10.18 -11.25
N SER A 120 16.38 9.68 -10.82
CA SER A 120 16.19 8.25 -10.53
C SER A 120 16.52 7.36 -11.71
N GLU A 121 16.17 7.74 -12.94
CA GLU A 121 16.44 6.90 -14.12
C GLU A 121 17.94 6.61 -14.34
N GLN A 122 18.82 7.49 -13.88
CA GLN A 122 20.28 7.32 -13.97
C GLN A 122 20.78 6.12 -13.15
N TYR A 123 19.99 5.70 -12.16
CA TYR A 123 20.29 4.59 -11.27
C TYR A 123 19.54 3.30 -11.64
N TYR A 124 18.76 3.27 -12.73
CA TYR A 124 18.06 2.04 -13.16
C TYR A 124 19.02 0.90 -13.54
N THR A 125 20.26 1.21 -13.93
CA THR A 125 21.31 0.22 -14.20
C THR A 125 21.68 -0.60 -12.96
N LEU A 126 21.45 -0.08 -11.75
CA LEU A 126 21.66 -0.84 -10.50
C LEU A 126 20.77 -2.08 -10.42
N ASN A 127 19.65 -2.12 -11.16
CA ASN A 127 18.81 -3.32 -11.23
C ASN A 127 19.55 -4.52 -11.83
N GLU A 128 20.59 -4.28 -12.64
CA GLU A 128 21.43 -5.36 -13.19
C GLU A 128 22.21 -6.10 -12.10
N GLU A 129 22.46 -5.47 -10.96
CA GLU A 129 23.18 -6.09 -9.84
C GLU A 129 22.29 -6.99 -8.97
N ILE A 130 20.97 -6.92 -9.15
CA ILE A 130 20.03 -7.70 -8.34
C ILE A 130 20.16 -9.18 -8.68
N GLY A 131 20.43 -10.00 -7.64
CA GLY A 131 20.52 -11.46 -7.77
C GLY A 131 21.85 -11.97 -8.31
N LYS A 132 22.84 -11.10 -8.56
CA LYS A 132 24.21 -11.54 -8.84
C LYS A 132 24.82 -12.09 -7.55
N ILE A 133 25.18 -13.37 -7.57
CA ILE A 133 26.04 -13.95 -6.54
C ILE A 133 27.47 -13.58 -6.92
N GLU A 134 28.12 -12.76 -6.10
CA GLU A 134 29.56 -12.54 -6.27
C GLU A 134 30.26 -13.88 -6.05
N ASN A 135 30.76 -14.48 -7.13
CA ASN A 135 31.77 -15.52 -7.04
C ASN A 135 33.06 -14.85 -6.57
N LYS A 136 33.13 -14.51 -5.28
CA LYS A 136 34.42 -14.29 -4.65
C LYS A 136 35.11 -15.63 -4.75
N GLU A 137 36.05 -15.77 -5.69
CA GLU A 137 37.10 -16.78 -5.61
C GLU A 137 37.77 -16.56 -4.24
N HIS A 138 37.25 -17.27 -3.25
CA HIS A 138 37.88 -17.39 -1.96
C HIS A 138 39.15 -18.16 -2.24
N THR A 139 40.26 -17.44 -2.42
CA THR A 139 41.59 -18.02 -2.27
C THR A 139 41.65 -18.58 -0.85
N ASN A 140 41.38 -19.87 -0.74
CA ASN A 140 41.69 -20.79 0.36
C ASN A 140 41.81 -20.13 1.74
N ASN A 141 40.69 -19.72 2.31
CA ASN A 141 40.50 -19.70 3.75
C ASN A 141 39.02 -19.92 4.02
N THR A 142 38.66 -21.14 4.36
CA THR A 142 37.30 -21.57 4.67
C THR A 142 36.68 -20.66 5.74
N TYR A 143 35.78 -19.79 5.32
CA TYR A 143 34.76 -19.21 6.18
C TYR A 143 33.40 -19.63 5.63
N VAL A 144 32.84 -20.69 6.22
CA VAL A 144 31.47 -21.15 5.95
C VAL A 144 30.54 -20.24 6.76
N PRO A 145 29.59 -19.51 6.14
CA PRO A 145 28.56 -18.81 6.88
C PRO A 145 27.69 -19.81 7.66
N GLU A 146 27.44 -19.52 8.93
CA GLU A 146 26.75 -20.34 9.98
C GLU A 146 25.34 -20.87 9.61
N TRP A 147 24.83 -20.71 8.39
CA TRP A 147 23.49 -21.16 8.01
C TRP A 147 23.44 -22.50 7.27
N GLU A 148 24.58 -23.12 6.93
CA GLU A 148 24.61 -24.41 6.19
C GLU A 148 24.95 -25.65 7.03
N THR A 149 25.28 -25.53 8.31
CA THR A 149 25.63 -26.69 9.13
C THR A 149 24.49 -27.15 10.02
N GLU A 150 23.48 -27.80 9.44
CA GLU A 150 22.66 -28.76 10.21
C GLU A 150 21.85 -29.73 9.34
N THR A 151 22.51 -30.48 8.44
CA THR A 151 21.89 -31.68 7.84
C THR A 151 22.85 -32.85 7.76
N ASN A 152 23.13 -33.50 8.90
CA ASN A 152 23.19 -34.97 8.99
C ASN A 152 23.50 -35.42 10.43
N THR A 153 22.46 -35.75 11.20
CA THR A 153 22.56 -36.82 12.21
C THR A 153 21.24 -37.56 12.32
N THR A 154 21.33 -38.83 11.97
CA THR A 154 20.36 -39.92 12.05
C THR A 154 19.54 -39.97 13.35
N LYS A 155 18.20 -39.77 13.32
CA LYS A 155 17.15 -40.51 14.09
C LYS A 155 15.71 -39.92 13.97
N PRO A 156 14.65 -40.67 14.38
CA PRO A 156 13.59 -41.19 13.51
C PRO A 156 12.39 -40.27 13.30
N PHE A 157 11.59 -40.59 12.27
CA PHE A 157 10.27 -40.03 11.98
C PHE A 157 9.36 -40.02 13.22
N ILE A 158 9.06 -38.84 13.75
CA ILE A 158 7.92 -38.64 14.66
C ILE A 158 6.69 -38.34 13.81
N LYS A 159 5.75 -39.29 13.78
CA LYS A 159 4.43 -39.09 13.20
C LYS A 159 3.66 -38.06 14.02
N ILE A 160 3.17 -37.00 13.38
CA ILE A 160 2.25 -36.04 14.00
C ILE A 160 0.86 -36.68 14.07
N ALA A 161 0.39 -36.98 15.28
CA ALA A 161 -1.00 -37.29 15.56
C ALA A 161 -1.76 -35.99 15.89
N GLN A 162 -2.90 -35.79 15.24
CA GLN A 162 -3.83 -34.68 15.49
C GLN A 162 -4.51 -34.85 16.87
N ASP A 163 -4.44 -33.85 17.77
CA ASP A 163 -5.32 -33.80 18.96
C ASP A 163 -6.30 -32.62 18.84
N SER A 164 -7.56 -32.99 18.61
CA SER A 164 -8.73 -32.15 18.72
C SER A 164 -9.30 -32.30 20.12
N ARG A 165 -9.10 -31.33 21.02
CA ARG A 165 -9.92 -31.23 22.23
C ARG A 165 -10.35 -29.80 22.57
N ARG A 166 -11.63 -29.56 22.26
CA ARG A 166 -12.51 -28.56 22.87
C ARG A 166 -12.40 -28.61 24.40
N LYS A 167 -12.21 -27.46 25.05
CA LYS A 167 -12.62 -27.29 26.44
C LYS A 167 -13.83 -26.37 26.48
N LYS A 168 -14.96 -27.00 26.80
CA LYS A 168 -16.29 -26.45 26.99
C LYS A 168 -16.31 -25.68 28.32
N ILE A 169 -16.76 -24.43 28.32
CA ILE A 169 -17.27 -23.76 29.53
C ILE A 169 -18.59 -23.10 29.12
N GLN A 170 -19.67 -23.51 29.78
CA GLN A 170 -20.99 -22.88 29.85
C GLN A 170 -21.65 -23.36 31.15
N PRO A 171 -22.66 -22.64 31.67
CA PRO A 171 -23.11 -21.28 31.34
C PRO A 171 -22.58 -20.21 32.30
#